data_AF-A0A6V7IZ91-F1
#
_entry.id   AF-A0A6V7IZ91-F1
#
_cell.length_a   1.000
_cell.length_b   1.000
_cell.length_c   1.000
_cell.angle_alpha   90.00
_cell.angle_beta   90.00
_cell.angle_gamma   90.00
#
_symmetry.space_group_name_H-M   'P 1'
#
loop_
_entity.id
_entity.type
_entity.pdbx_description
1 polymer ?
#
loop_
_entity_poly.entity_id
_entity_poly.type
_entity_poly.pdbx_seq_one_letter_code
_entity_poly.pdbx_strand_id
1 'polypeptide(L)'
;FHQKIEDGTLHCSLAAIRRWIYLICDYCCPRLGINMLQDVHCPIDSNVDDVELLTTHLSDVNLAKERRVGYVKSATGVTQAH
;
A
#
# COMPACT_ATOMS: atom_id res chain seq x y z
N PHE A 1 2.34 20.95 7.22
CA PHE A 1 3.60 21.01 7.99
C PHE A 1 4.53 19.86 7.59
N HIS A 2 4.20 18.59 7.91
CA HIS A 2 5.06 17.43 7.61
C HIS A 2 5.33 17.15 6.11
N GLN A 3 4.56 17.73 5.19
CA GLN A 3 4.83 17.65 3.75
C GLN A 3 6.11 18.37 3.31
N LYS A 4 6.60 19.33 4.12
CA LYS A 4 7.79 20.14 3.80
C LYS A 4 9.09 19.58 4.38
N ILE A 5 9.00 18.48 5.14
CA ILE A 5 10.14 17.83 5.79
C ILE A 5 10.37 16.54 5.00
N GLU A 6 11.63 16.29 4.62
CA GLU A 6 12.05 15.02 4.03
C GLU A 6 11.58 13.87 4.94
N ASP A 7 10.91 12.88 4.36
CA ASP A 7 10.26 11.76 5.06
C ASP A 7 9.20 12.13 6.12
N GLY A 8 8.88 13.40 6.31
CA GLY A 8 7.90 13.85 7.31
C GLY A 8 6.52 13.26 7.08
N THR A 9 6.16 12.96 5.82
CA THR A 9 4.88 12.32 5.48
C THR A 9 4.81 10.86 5.90
N LEU A 10 5.94 10.17 6.09
CA LEU A 10 5.97 8.79 6.58
C LEU A 10 5.58 8.75 8.07
N HIS A 11 6.01 9.75 8.84
CA HIS A 11 5.75 9.85 10.28
C HIS A 11 4.53 10.72 10.63
N CYS A 12 3.83 11.25 9.62
CA CYS A 12 2.60 11.99 9.82
C CYS A 12 1.43 11.05 10.09
N SER A 13 0.86 11.10 11.30
CA SER A 13 -0.29 10.28 11.70
C SER A 13 -1.47 10.38 10.72
N LEU A 14 -1.79 11.60 10.27
CA LEU A 14 -2.84 11.83 9.27
C LEU A 14 -2.53 11.12 7.93
N ALA A 15 -1.29 11.20 7.45
CA ALA A 15 -0.89 10.56 6.20
C ALA A 15 -0.88 9.04 6.35
N ALA A 16 -0.45 8.52 7.51
CA ALA A 16 -0.52 7.09 7.81
C ALA A 16 -1.97 6.59 7.75
N ILE A 17 -2.88 7.20 8.52
CA ILE A 17 -4.30 6.79 8.54
C ILE A 17 -4.94 6.86 7.15
N ARG A 18 -4.66 7.90 6.37
CA ARG A 18 -5.14 8.01 4.98
C ARG A 18 -4.68 6.83 4.11
N ARG A 19 -3.40 6.44 4.18
CA ARG A 19 -2.89 5.27 3.43
C ARG A 19 -3.61 3.98 3.83
N TRP A 20 -3.84 3.76 5.12
CA TRP A 20 -4.58 2.59 5.60
C TRP A 20 -6.03 2.57 5.10
N ILE A 21 -6.72 3.72 5.09
CA ILE A 21 -8.08 3.84 4.56
C ILE A 21 -8.08 3.50 3.06
N TYR A 22 -7.15 4.04 2.28
CA TYR A 22 -7.06 3.72 0.85
C TYR A 22 -6.82 2.24 0.59
N LEU A 23 -5.98 1.57 1.39
CA LEU A 23 -5.78 0.11 1.28
C LEU A 23 -7.06 -0.69 1.58
N ILE A 24 -7.82 -0.27 2.61
CA ILE A 24 -9.10 -0.90 2.95
C ILE A 24 -10.11 -0.69 1.82
N CYS A 25 -10.21 0.53 1.29
CA CYS A 25 -11.11 0.85 0.18
C CYS A 25 -10.73 0.07 -1.09
N ASP A 26 -9.45 0.00 -1.44
CA ASP A 26 -8.95 -0.79 -2.58
C ASP A 26 -9.37 -2.28 -2.48
N TYR A 27 -9.29 -2.85 -1.28
CA TYR A 27 -9.68 -4.25 -1.07
C TYR A 27 -11.20 -4.46 -1.04
N CYS A 28 -11.94 -3.58 -0.36
CA CYS A 28 -13.35 -3.77 -0.03
C CYS A 28 -14.32 -3.22 -1.09
N CYS A 29 -14.08 -2.00 -1.57
CA CYS A 29 -15.04 -1.30 -2.44
C CYS A 29 -15.36 -2.06 -3.74
N PRO A 30 -14.37 -2.62 -4.48
CA PRO A 30 -14.67 -3.41 -5.67
C PRO A 30 -15.51 -4.65 -5.39
N ARG A 31 -15.35 -5.28 -4.22
CA ARG A 31 -16.10 -6.48 -3.81
C ARG A 31 -17.55 -6.17 -3.43
N LEU A 32 -17.79 -4.94 -2.97
CA LEU A 32 -19.11 -4.46 -2.57
C LEU A 32 -19.83 -3.72 -3.72
N GLY A 33 -19.22 -3.62 -4.90
CA GLY A 33 -19.76 -2.85 -6.02
C GLY A 33 -19.79 -1.34 -5.77
N ILE A 34 -18.93 -0.84 -4.89
CA ILE A 34 -18.80 0.60 -4.60
C ILE A 34 -17.86 1.23 -5.61
N ASN A 35 -18.29 2.34 -6.22
CA ASN A 35 -17.46 3.12 -7.13
C ASN A 35 -16.33 3.83 -6.37
N MET A 36 -15.10 3.64 -6.82
CA MET A 36 -13.92 4.32 -6.28
C MET A 36 -13.91 5.78 -6.72
N LEU A 37 -13.84 6.70 -5.75
CA LEU A 37 -13.81 8.15 -5.99
C LEU A 37 -12.45 8.68 -5.57
N GLN A 38 -11.82 9.50 -6.43
CA GLN A 38 -10.55 10.16 -6.13
C GLN A 38 -10.67 11.07 -4.90
N ASP A 39 -9.58 11.17 -4.15
CA ASP A 39 -9.43 11.82 -2.84
C ASP A 39 -10.27 11.24 -1.69
N VAL A 40 -11.28 10.40 -2.00
CA VAL A 40 -12.16 9.76 -1.01
C VAL A 40 -11.71 8.32 -0.73
N HIS A 41 -11.66 7.49 -1.78
CA HIS A 41 -11.35 6.06 -1.68
C HIS A 41 -9.94 5.73 -2.17
N CYS A 42 -9.37 6.60 -3.01
CA CYS A 42 -8.02 6.51 -3.53
C CYS A 42 -7.38 7.91 -3.55
N PRO A 43 -6.05 8.00 -3.65
CA PRO A 43 -5.37 9.28 -3.88
C PRO A 43 -5.90 9.98 -5.13
N ILE A 44 -5.75 11.30 -5.20
CA ILE A 44 -5.94 12.04 -6.45
C ILE A 44 -4.83 11.59 -7.40
N ASP A 45 -5.20 11.18 -8.62
CA ASP A 45 -4.23 10.91 -9.68
C ASP A 45 -3.54 12.24 -10.04
N SER A 46 -2.37 12.49 -9.45
CA SER A 46 -1.49 13.55 -9.91
C SER A 46 -0.92 13.10 -11.24
N ASN A 47 -1.46 13.67 -12.31
CA ASN A 47 -1.12 13.34 -13.70
C ASN A 47 0.28 13.87 -14.10
N VAL A 48 1.32 13.48 -13.39
CA VAL A 48 2.69 13.99 -13.57
C VAL A 48 3.68 12.84 -13.38
N ASP A 49 4.12 12.27 -14.51
CA ASP A 49 5.48 11.80 -14.85
C ASP A 49 6.33 10.96 -13.85
N ASP A 50 5.83 10.59 -12.67
CA ASP A 50 6.55 9.75 -11.69
C ASP A 50 6.42 8.25 -12.00
N VAL A 51 5.51 7.88 -12.92
CA VAL A 51 5.40 6.52 -13.43
C VAL A 51 6.69 6.13 -14.15
N GLU A 52 7.38 7.05 -14.82
CA GLU A 52 8.63 6.73 -15.54
C GLU A 52 9.79 6.45 -14.56
N LEU A 53 9.90 7.22 -13.47
CA LEU A 53 10.90 6.98 -12.43
C LEU A 53 10.63 5.67 -11.67
N LEU A 54 9.37 5.40 -11.33
CA LEU A 54 8.98 4.16 -10.66
C LEU A 54 9.11 2.94 -11.58
N THR A 55 8.73 3.03 -12.86
CA THR A 55 8.86 1.92 -13.83
C THR A 55 10.31 1.60 -14.17
N THR A 56 11.19 2.61 -14.23
CA THR A 56 12.64 2.39 -14.43
C THR A 56 13.23 1.55 -13.30
N HIS A 57 12.77 1.74 -12.05
CA HIS A 57 13.23 0.94 -10.90
C HIS A 57 12.42 -0.35 -10.63
N LEU A 58 11.17 -0.43 -11.10
CA LEU A 58 10.29 -1.61 -10.96
C LEU A 58 10.44 -2.63 -12.09
N SER A 59 11.09 -2.26 -13.20
CA SER A 59 11.36 -3.21 -14.30
C SER A 59 12.24 -4.40 -13.88
N ASP A 60 12.99 -4.24 -12.79
CA ASP A 60 13.75 -5.32 -12.14
C ASP A 60 12.90 -6.20 -11.18
N VAL A 61 11.70 -5.75 -10.81
CA VAL A 61 10.79 -6.47 -9.91
C VAL A 61 9.69 -7.14 -10.73
N ASN A 62 10.04 -8.25 -11.38
CA ASN A 62 9.06 -9.10 -12.06
C ASN A 62 8.31 -9.97 -11.05
N LEU A 63 7.35 -9.38 -10.33
CA LEU A 63 6.35 -10.12 -9.56
C LEU A 63 5.34 -10.71 -10.55
N ALA A 64 5.68 -11.86 -11.15
CA ALA A 64 4.68 -12.69 -11.78
C ALA A 64 3.57 -12.93 -10.74
N LYS A 65 2.38 -12.38 -10.99
CA LYS A 65 1.19 -12.54 -10.13
C LYS A 65 0.68 -13.97 -10.25
N GLU A 66 1.47 -14.94 -9.82
CA GLU A 66 0.98 -16.26 -9.49
C GLU A 66 0.33 -16.16 -8.13
N ARG A 67 -0.99 -16.37 -8.08
CA ARG A 67 -1.73 -16.53 -6.83
C ARG A 67 -1.36 -17.88 -6.21
N ARG A 68 -0.15 -17.98 -5.67
CA ARG A 68 0.22 -19.11 -4.80
C ARG A 68 -0.36 -18.81 -3.42
N VAL A 69 -1.38 -19.57 -3.03
CA VAL A 69 -1.80 -19.62 -1.62
C VAL A 69 -0.65 -20.25 -0.83
N GLY A 70 0.31 -19.41 -0.44
CA GLY A 70 1.42 -19.82 0.41
C GLY A 70 0.92 -19.96 1.83
N TYR A 71 1.13 -21.13 2.44
CA TYR A 71 0.88 -21.34 3.85
C TYR A 71 1.99 -20.62 4.64
N VAL A 72 1.76 -19.37 5.03
CA VAL A 72 2.72 -18.61 5.85
C VAL A 72 2.65 -19.18 7.26
N LYS A 73 3.66 -19.98 7.64
CA LYS A 73 3.81 -20.40 9.03
C LYS A 73 4.41 -19.24 9.82
N SER A 74 3.64 -18.68 10.75
CA SER A 74 4.15 -17.72 11.73
C SER A 74 5.26 -18.36 12.54
N ALA A 75 6.49 -17.89 12.41
CA ALA A 75 7.60 -18.30 13.26
C ALA A 75 7.53 -17.54 14.59
N THR A 76 6.58 -17.91 15.45
CA THR A 76 6.59 -17.46 16.84
C THR A 76 7.68 -18.25 17.55
N GLY A 77 8.83 -17.62 17.79
CA GLY A 77 9.97 -18.20 18.50
C GLY A 77 9.70 -18.40 19.99
N VAL A 78 8.71 -19.22 20.34
CA VAL A 78 8.42 -19.63 21.71
C VAL A 78 8.82 -21.09 21.84
N THR A 79 10.01 -21.35 22.39
CA THR A 79 10.40 -22.70 22.79
C THR A 79 9.59 -23.09 24.02
N GLN A 80 8.83 -24.16 23.93
CA GLN A 80 8.10 -24.74 25.07
C GLN A 80 9.13 -25.23 26.10
N ALA A 81 9.21 -24.55 27.24
CA ALA A 81 9.96 -25.03 28.40
C ALA A 81 9.24 -26.26 28.95
N HIS A 82 9.98 -27.36 29.06
CA HIS A 82 9.54 -28.63 29.62
C HIS A 82 9.92 -28.74 31.10
#